data_AF-A0A9W4KSP5-F1
#
_entry.id   AF-A0A9W4KSP5-F1
#
_cell.length_a   1.000
_cell.length_b   1.000
_cell.length_c   1.000
_cell.angle_alpha   90.00
_cell.angle_beta   90.00
_cell.angle_gamma   90.00
#
_symmetry.space_group_name_H-M   'P 1'
#
loop_
_entity.id
_entity.type
_entity.pdbx_description
1 polymer ?
#
loop_
_entity_poly.entity_id
_entity_poly.type
_entity_poly.pdbx_seq_one_letter_code
_entity_poly.pdbx_strand_id
1 'polypeptide(L)' 'MYSELMSTKYEETMYEISKQDEWRTYRDAFIDLLNNGATLVADRGDLNINQKLDERIPDDAQLFVICYKETISQIN' A
#
# COMPACT_ATOMS: atom_id res chain seq x y z
N MET A 1 -30.04 19.95 -5.30
CA MET A 1 -29.44 20.01 -3.96
C MET A 1 -28.68 18.70 -3.75
N TYR A 2 -27.39 18.66 -4.11
CA TYR A 2 -26.54 17.45 -4.06
C TYR A 2 -25.16 17.74 -3.43
N SER A 3 -25.02 18.88 -2.75
CA SER A 3 -23.71 19.41 -2.34
C SER A 3 -23.28 19.00 -0.92
N GLU A 4 -24.06 18.18 -0.23
CA GLU A 4 -23.81 17.80 1.18
C GLU A 4 -23.35 16.35 1.38
N LEU A 5 -23.01 15.61 0.31
CA LEU A 5 -22.56 14.21 0.41
C LEU A 5 -21.04 14.02 0.39
N MET A 6 -20.25 15.08 0.22
CA MET A 6 -18.78 14.98 0.03
C MET A 6 -18.00 15.71 1.12
N SER A 7 -18.42 15.56 2.39
CA SER A 7 -17.67 16.09 3.54
C SER A 7 -17.24 14.98 4.49
N THR A 8 -16.62 13.95 3.91
CA THR A 8 -15.68 13.13 4.66
C THR A 8 -14.34 13.34 3.98
N LYS A 9 -13.50 14.12 4.64
CA LYS A 9 -12.06 14.15 4.38
C LYS A 9 -11.53 12.73 4.61
N TYR A 10 -11.67 11.87 3.63
CA TYR A 10 -10.95 10.61 3.62
C TYR A 10 -9.51 10.96 3.20
N GLU A 11 -8.75 11.50 4.15
CA GLU A 11 -7.34 11.81 3.96
C GLU A 11 -6.60 10.47 3.86
N GLU A 12 -6.35 10.04 2.62
CA GLU A 12 -5.42 8.94 2.33
C GLU A 12 -4.07 9.28 2.98
N THR A 13 -3.60 8.39 3.83
CA THR A 13 -2.37 8.58 4.60
C THR A 13 -1.36 7.53 4.18
N MET A 14 -0.08 7.91 4.20
CA MET A 14 1.01 6.98 3.99
C MET A 14 1.35 6.25 5.29
N TYR A 15 1.43 4.93 5.24
CA TYR A 15 1.79 4.07 6.35
C TYR A 15 2.98 3.20 5.96
N GLU A 16 3.86 2.98 6.93
CA GLU A 16 4.93 1.98 6.83
C GLU A 16 4.39 0.62 7.28
N ILE A 17 4.67 -0.42 6.50
CA ILE A 17 4.32 -1.82 6.80
C ILE A 17 5.50 -2.74 6.53
N SER A 18 5.52 -3.88 7.21
CA SER A 18 6.47 -4.97 6.91
C SER A 18 5.96 -5.81 5.74
N LYS A 19 6.87 -6.51 5.03
CA LYS A 19 6.44 -7.50 4.04
C LYS A 19 5.69 -8.65 4.73
N GLN A 20 4.70 -9.22 4.06
CA GLN A 20 4.12 -10.51 4.44
C GLN A 20 4.95 -11.67 3.87
N ASP A 21 4.91 -12.83 4.53
CA ASP A 21 5.70 -14.01 4.12
C ASP A 21 5.26 -14.57 2.77
N GLU A 22 4.00 -14.38 2.41
CA GLU A 22 3.41 -14.79 1.13
C GLU A 22 3.89 -13.92 -0.04
N TRP A 23 4.32 -12.69 0.22
CA TRP A 23 4.73 -11.74 -0.81
C TRP A 23 6.17 -12.02 -1.26
N ARG A 24 6.30 -12.75 -2.37
CA ARG A 24 7.62 -13.08 -2.93
C ARG A 24 8.15 -11.97 -3.80
N THR A 25 7.27 -11.33 -4.55
CA THR A 25 7.58 -10.24 -5.49
C THR A 25 6.77 -9.00 -5.18
N TYR A 26 7.22 -7.84 -5.67
CA TYR A 26 6.47 -6.59 -5.52
C TYR A 26 5.07 -6.67 -6.13
N ARG A 27 4.89 -7.48 -7.20
CA ARG A 27 3.59 -7.76 -7.80
C ARG A 27 2.63 -8.45 -6.84
N ASP A 28 3.11 -9.42 -6.05
CA ASP A 28 2.29 -10.15 -5.09
C ASP A 28 1.75 -9.18 -4.03
N ALA A 29 2.64 -8.38 -3.44
CA ALA A 29 2.27 -7.35 -2.48
C ALA A 29 1.32 -6.31 -3.09
N PHE A 30 1.61 -5.83 -4.31
CA PHE A 30 0.80 -4.81 -4.96
C PHE A 30 -0.63 -5.28 -5.22
N ILE A 31 -0.81 -6.51 -5.73
CA ILE A 31 -2.14 -7.08 -5.99
C ILE A 31 -2.89 -7.31 -4.69
N ASP A 32 -2.23 -7.87 -3.67
CA ASP A 32 -2.86 -8.14 -2.38
C ASP A 32 -3.31 -6.84 -1.69
N LEU A 33 -2.42 -5.84 -1.62
CA LEU A 33 -2.74 -4.52 -1.08
C LEU A 33 -3.89 -3.86 -1.87
N LEU A 34 -3.87 -3.94 -3.20
CA LEU A 34 -4.92 -3.38 -4.04
C LEU A 34 -6.28 -4.02 -3.75
N ASN A 35 -6.33 -5.34 -3.55
CA ASN A 35 -7.56 -6.05 -3.15
C ASN A 35 -8.07 -5.61 -1.77
N ASN A 36 -7.17 -5.17 -0.89
CA ASN A 36 -7.48 -4.64 0.44
C ASN A 36 -7.74 -3.13 0.45
N GLY A 37 -7.69 -2.44 -0.70
CA GLY A 37 -7.92 -0.99 -0.79
C GLY A 37 -6.71 -0.15 -0.36
N ALA A 38 -5.50 -0.70 -0.45
CA ALA A 38 -4.24 -0.01 -0.25
C ALA A 38 -3.38 -0.03 -1.52
N THR A 39 -2.51 0.96 -1.69
CA THR A 39 -1.57 1.01 -2.82
C THR A 39 -0.14 1.02 -2.30
N LEU A 40 0.67 0.07 -2.74
CA LEU A 40 2.12 0.09 -2.51
C LEU A 40 2.77 1.19 -3.35
N VAL A 41 3.48 2.10 -2.69
CA VAL A 41 4.08 3.27 -3.36
C VAL A 41 5.60 3.30 -3.29
N ALA A 42 6.20 2.71 -2.25
CA ALA A 42 7.65 2.72 -2.08
C ALA A 42 8.17 1.51 -1.31
N ASP A 43 9.46 1.25 -1.49
CA ASP A 43 10.30 0.49 -0.56
C ASP A 43 11.46 1.40 -0.14
N ARG A 44 11.55 1.74 1.14
CA ARG A 44 12.46 2.74 1.70
C ARG A 44 12.30 4.08 0.97
N GLY A 45 13.28 4.48 0.17
CA GLY A 45 13.26 5.69 -0.65
C GLY A 45 13.01 5.43 -2.14
N ASP A 46 12.80 4.18 -2.56
CA ASP A 46 12.59 3.85 -3.96
C ASP A 46 11.10 3.85 -4.33
N LEU A 47 10.70 4.83 -5.14
CA LEU A 47 9.34 5.01 -5.65
C LEU A 47 9.10 4.27 -6.98
N ASN A 48 10.11 3.61 -7.55
CA ASN A 48 10.01 2.93 -8.84
C ASN A 48 9.47 1.50 -8.74
N ILE A 49 8.64 1.21 -7.74
CA ILE A 49 8.09 -0.13 -7.47
C ILE A 49 7.37 -0.72 -8.69
N ASN A 50 6.67 0.12 -9.45
CA ASN A 50 5.97 -0.30 -10.68
C ASN A 50 6.89 -0.84 -11.79
N GLN A 51 8.20 -0.53 -11.75
CA GLN A 51 9.19 -1.08 -12.67
C GLN A 51 9.82 -2.38 -12.16
N LYS A 52 9.59 -2.71 -10.88
CA LYS A 52 10.20 -3.82 -10.15
C LYS A 52 9.20 -4.92 -9.78
N LEU A 53 8.01 -4.92 -10.38
CA LEU A 53 6.91 -5.81 -10.01
C LEU A 53 7.33 -7.29 -9.95
N ASP A 54 8.22 -7.74 -10.85
CA ASP A 54 8.67 -9.13 -10.90
C ASP A 54 9.95 -9.39 -10.08
N GLU A 55 10.52 -8.36 -9.43
CA GLU A 55 11.65 -8.49 -8.53
C GLU A 55 11.20 -9.01 -7.15
N ARG A 56 12.10 -9.71 -6.47
CA ARG A 56 11.83 -10.19 -5.11
C ARG A 56 11.87 -9.06 -4.10
N ILE A 57 10.96 -9.11 -3.13
CA ILE A 57 10.98 -8.20 -1.98
C ILE A 57 12.09 -8.67 -1.02
N PRO A 58 13.06 -7.81 -0.66
CA PRO A 58 14.06 -8.12 0.36
C PRO A 58 13.42 -8.45 1.72
N ASP A 59 14.05 -9.31 2.52
CA ASP A 59 13.53 -9.65 3.85
C ASP A 59 13.56 -8.47 4.82
N ASP A 60 14.41 -7.48 4.57
CA ASP A 60 14.55 -6.23 5.32
C ASP A 60 13.86 -5.04 4.64
N ALA A 61 12.93 -5.30 3.71
CA ALA A 61 12.18 -4.28 2.99
C ALA A 61 11.36 -3.39 3.95
N GLN A 62 11.27 -2.12 3.62
CA GLN A 62 10.49 -1.11 4.37
C GLN A 62 9.42 -0.56 3.43
N LEU A 63 8.26 -1.20 3.42
CA LEU A 63 7.23 -0.90 2.44
C LEU A 63 6.38 0.28 2.89
N PHE A 64 6.11 1.21 1.98
CA PHE A 64 5.20 2.32 2.21
C PHE A 64 3.96 2.15 1.36
N VAL A 65 2.80 2.22 2.02
CA VAL A 65 1.50 2.10 1.38
C VAL A 65 0.67 3.36 1.61
N ILE A 66 -0.15 3.73 0.64
CA ILE A 66 -1.17 4.77 0.80
C ILE A 66 -2.53 4.08 0.88
N CYS A 67 -3.28 4.38 1.93
CA CYS A 67 -4.65 3.89 2.09
C CYS A 67 -5.46 4.81 3.01
N TYR A 68 -6.76 4.54 3.08
CA TYR A 68 -7.61 5.13 4.11
C TYR A 68 -7.23 4.60 5.50
N LYS A 69 -7.51 5.40 6.54
CA LYS A 69 -7.19 5.06 7.92
C LYS A 69 -7.91 3.80 8.39
N GLU A 70 -9.08 3.50 7.85
CA GLU A 70 -9.85 2.30 8.16
C GLU A 70 -9.14 1.04 7.63
N THR A 71 -8.49 1.15 6.47
CA THR A 71 -7.83 0.04 5.76
C THR A 71 -6.58 -0.45 6.48
N ILE A 72 -5.78 0.44 7.09
CA ILE A 72 -4.50 0.03 7.71
C ILE A 72 -4.70 -0.96 8.87
N SER A 73 -5.86 -0.91 9.54
CA SER A 73 -6.19 -1.82 10.64
C SER A 73 -6.36 -3.29 10.23
N GLN A 74 -6.53 -3.56 8.93
CA GLN A 74 -6.68 -4.91 8.39
C GLN A 74 -5.36 -5.46 7.79
N ILE A 75 -4.38 -4.59 7.56
CA ILE A 75 -3.10 -4.91 6.91
C ILE A 75 -1.97 -5.10 7.94
N ASN A 76 -2.04 -4.40 9.08
CA ASN A 76 -1.05 -4.46 10.18
C ASN A 76 -1.33 -5.57 11.21
#